data_AF-A0A817XPD6-F1
#
_entry.id   AF-A0A817XPD6-F1
#
_cell.length_a   1.000
_cell.length_b   1.000
_cell.length_c   1.000
_cell.angle_alpha   90.00
_cell.angle_beta   90.00
_cell.angle_gamma   90.00
#
_symmetry.space_group_name_H-M   'P 1'
#
loop_
_entity.id
_entity.type
_entity.pdbx_description
1 polymer ?
#
loop_
_entity_poly.entity_id
_entity_poly.type
_entity_poly.pdbx_seq_one_letter_code
_entity_poly.pdbx_strand_id
1 'polypeptide(L)'
;MRHYMAPLPFIEHVRAQRDLQTMKLIRRKLKKNQLLLRETDKGGNLYVAHVNEFEEKAIEYRMKTGAYEELSSSPIEEILSKVTRLLNDLHAKPNQISPQQYKKIIPSRLTVELAYMYYNPKAHKKVQGIPIGIILQLADLVLKEIAFVDGNKFYRQIIGGAMGSPFTLTLANIFMWKWEKDAICGAIGPHEIYGRYIDDIFFTFNDPKAKIEAVIKKANAFHPNIKLEANIGSCVSFLDLLINNKNGVLFTSVYHKPAAEPCVVPFISDHPRHVFSNIIQAALLRAVRYSSTLDIFEKERRSIRLMLLYNG
;
A
#
# COMPACT_ATOMS: atom_id res chain seq x y z
N MET A 1 31.10 34.56 -9.42
CA MET A 1 30.09 35.46 -8.82
C MET A 1 29.22 36.01 -9.94
N ARG A 2 28.05 35.44 -10.21
CA ARG A 2 27.13 35.93 -11.25
C ARG A 2 25.99 36.72 -10.58
N HIS A 3 25.82 37.93 -11.11
CA HIS A 3 24.85 38.98 -10.84
C HIS A 3 23.50 38.57 -10.22
N TYR A 4 23.30 38.89 -8.94
CA TYR A 4 21.98 38.97 -8.28
C TYR A 4 21.42 40.39 -8.24
N MET A 5 22.03 41.35 -8.94
CA MET A 5 21.68 42.78 -8.90
C MET A 5 21.29 43.38 -10.25
N ALA A 6 21.02 42.55 -11.28
CA ALA A 6 20.44 43.06 -12.51
C ALA A 6 18.96 43.39 -12.25
N PRO A 7 18.49 44.63 -12.55
CA PRO A 7 17.08 44.96 -12.43
C PRO A 7 16.24 44.06 -13.33
N LEU A 8 15.06 43.65 -12.85
CA LEU A 8 14.16 42.77 -13.59
C LEU A 8 13.86 43.37 -14.98
N PRO A 9 13.84 42.56 -16.05
CA PRO A 9 13.49 43.03 -17.38
C PRO A 9 12.13 43.76 -17.36
N PHE A 10 12.00 44.85 -18.13
CA PHE A 10 10.77 45.67 -18.18
C PHE A 10 9.50 44.83 -18.44
N ILE A 11 9.61 43.79 -19.27
CA ILE A 11 8.51 42.86 -19.57
C ILE A 11 8.05 42.10 -18.31
N GLU A 12 8.97 41.71 -17.43
CA GLU A 12 8.63 41.06 -16.17
C GLU A 12 7.98 42.02 -15.18
N HIS A 13 8.38 43.29 -15.16
CA HIS A 13 7.69 44.33 -14.39
C HIS A 13 6.24 44.53 -14.86
N VAL A 14 6.00 44.60 -16.18
CA VAL A 14 4.65 44.71 -16.75
C VAL A 14 3.81 43.48 -16.41
N ARG A 15 4.40 42.28 -16.49
CA ARG A 15 3.73 41.03 -16.12
C ARG A 15 3.36 41.01 -14.62
N ALA A 16 4.31 41.35 -13.75
CA ALA A 16 4.07 41.43 -12.31
C ALA A 16 2.96 42.44 -11.95
N GLN A 17 2.89 43.58 -12.65
CA GLN A 17 1.80 44.55 -12.46
C GLN A 17 0.44 44.00 -12.89
N ARG A 18 0.35 43.30 -14.03
CA ARG A 18 -0.88 42.63 -14.48
C ARG A 18 -1.32 41.53 -13.52
N ASP A 19 -0.37 40.73 -13.03
CA ASP A 19 -0.65 39.67 -12.06
C ASP A 19 -1.15 40.27 -10.74
N LEU A 20 -0.55 41.37 -10.27
CA LEU A 20 -1.00 42.11 -9.10
C LEU A 20 -2.44 42.65 -9.26
N GLN A 21 -2.76 43.21 -10.43
CA GLN A 21 -4.13 43.68 -10.72
C GLN A 21 -5.13 42.52 -10.74
N THR A 22 -4.76 41.41 -11.36
CA THR A 22 -5.57 40.18 -11.40
C THR A 22 -5.82 39.64 -10.00
N MET A 23 -4.78 39.57 -9.15
CA MET A 23 -4.90 39.15 -7.76
C MET A 23 -5.81 40.07 -6.93
N LYS A 24 -5.74 41.39 -7.15
CA LYS A 24 -6.65 42.35 -6.51
C LYS A 24 -8.11 42.11 -6.91
N LEU A 25 -8.37 41.82 -8.18
CA LEU A 25 -9.71 41.50 -8.68
C LEU A 25 -10.25 40.19 -8.10
N ILE A 26 -9.41 39.14 -8.07
CA ILE A 26 -9.76 37.85 -7.46
C ILE A 26 -10.13 38.05 -5.99
N ARG A 27 -9.31 38.77 -5.20
CA ARG A 27 -9.60 39.08 -3.80
C ARG A 27 -10.92 39.84 -3.63
N ARG A 28 -11.21 40.81 -4.49
CA ARG A 28 -12.49 41.55 -4.46
C ARG A 28 -13.69 40.64 -4.73
N LYS A 29 -13.61 39.76 -5.74
CA LYS A 29 -14.68 38.81 -6.06
C LYS A 29 -14.89 37.78 -4.95
N LEU A 30 -13.81 37.23 -4.38
CA LEU A 30 -13.88 36.32 -3.25
C LEU A 30 -14.59 36.97 -2.05
N LYS A 31 -14.17 38.19 -1.68
CA LYS A 31 -14.80 38.94 -0.58
C LYS A 31 -16.28 39.24 -0.85
N LYS A 32 -16.63 39.65 -2.07
CA LYS A 32 -18.03 39.94 -2.46
C LYS A 32 -18.93 38.71 -2.33
N ASN A 33 -18.41 37.53 -2.63
CA ASN A 33 -19.15 36.28 -2.62
C ASN A 33 -18.98 35.48 -1.31
N GLN A 34 -18.40 36.08 -0.26
CA GLN A 34 -18.11 35.39 1.00
C GLN A 34 -17.35 34.06 0.81
N LEU A 35 -16.40 34.03 -0.14
CA LEU A 35 -15.57 32.87 -0.43
C LEU A 35 -14.17 33.03 0.18
N LEU A 36 -13.66 31.93 0.71
CA LEU A 36 -12.32 31.78 1.28
C LEU A 36 -11.46 30.93 0.33
N LEU A 37 -10.27 31.40 0.01
CA LEU A 37 -9.25 30.64 -0.72
C LEU A 37 -8.15 30.23 0.26
N ARG A 38 -7.91 28.92 0.43
CA ARG A 38 -6.87 28.36 1.31
C ARG A 38 -6.07 27.27 0.60
N GLU A 39 -4.84 27.08 1.03
CA GLU A 39 -4.08 25.89 0.67
C GLU A 39 -4.59 24.69 1.50
N THR A 40 -4.73 23.55 0.86
CA THR A 40 -5.05 22.28 1.52
C THR A 40 -3.87 21.79 2.36
N ASP A 41 -4.15 21.05 3.43
CA ASP A 41 -3.13 20.49 4.32
C ASP A 41 -2.07 19.63 3.61
N LYS A 42 -2.42 19.00 2.48
CA LYS A 42 -1.56 18.09 1.72
C LYS A 42 -1.77 18.26 0.21
N GLY A 43 -0.68 18.23 -0.54
CA GLY A 43 -0.71 18.14 -2.00
C GLY A 43 -0.74 19.47 -2.75
N GLY A 44 -0.52 20.61 -2.08
CA GLY A 44 -0.36 21.92 -2.74
C GLY A 44 -1.59 22.42 -3.49
N ASN A 45 -2.77 21.87 -3.22
CA ASN A 45 -4.01 22.25 -3.90
C ASN A 45 -4.64 23.48 -3.24
N LEU A 46 -5.36 24.27 -4.04
CA LEU A 46 -6.16 25.37 -3.55
C LEU A 46 -7.61 24.93 -3.33
N TYR A 47 -8.15 25.28 -2.17
CA TYR A 47 -9.54 25.06 -1.79
C TYR A 47 -10.29 26.39 -1.78
N VAL A 48 -11.43 26.43 -2.46
CA VAL A 48 -12.36 27.56 -2.44
C VAL A 48 -13.65 27.08 -1.80
N ALA A 49 -14.07 27.74 -0.73
CA ALA A 49 -15.34 27.45 -0.06
C ALA A 49 -15.98 28.70 0.51
N HIS A 50 -17.23 28.59 0.94
CA HIS A 50 -17.92 29.67 1.65
C HIS A 50 -17.33 29.85 3.05
N VAL A 51 -17.30 31.09 3.56
CA VAL A 51 -16.79 31.40 4.90
C VAL A 51 -17.56 30.63 5.98
N ASN A 52 -18.88 30.55 5.86
CA ASN A 52 -19.75 29.83 6.81
C ASN A 52 -19.40 28.34 6.91
N GLU A 53 -19.14 27.67 5.78
CA GLU A 53 -18.77 26.24 5.75
C GLU A 53 -17.44 25.99 6.50
N PHE A 54 -16.54 26.97 6.46
CA PHE A 54 -15.28 26.91 7.19
C PHE A 54 -15.48 27.08 8.70
N GLU A 55 -16.34 28.03 9.12
CA GLU A 55 -16.67 28.27 10.52
C GLU A 55 -17.39 27.06 11.16
N GLU A 56 -18.33 26.45 10.43
CA GLU A 56 -19.04 25.24 10.87
C GLU A 56 -18.07 24.07 11.07
N LYS A 57 -17.19 23.79 10.10
CA LYS A 57 -16.15 22.75 10.22
C LYS A 57 -15.19 23.03 11.38
N ALA A 58 -14.87 24.30 11.62
CA ALA A 58 -14.03 24.69 12.74
C ALA A 58 -14.68 24.38 14.10
N ILE A 59 -15.98 24.65 14.23
CA ILE A 59 -16.77 24.30 15.42
C ILE A 59 -16.85 22.78 15.59
N GLU A 60 -17.18 22.05 14.52
CA GLU A 60 -17.25 20.59 14.53
C GLU A 60 -15.93 19.96 15.01
N TYR A 61 -14.81 20.44 14.48
CA TYR A 61 -13.48 19.94 14.85
C TYR A 61 -13.16 20.16 16.33
N ARG A 62 -13.52 21.33 16.90
CA ARG A 62 -13.32 21.60 18.33
C ARG A 62 -14.16 20.68 19.21
N MET A 63 -15.39 20.40 18.81
CA MET A 63 -16.33 19.58 19.58
C MET A 63 -16.04 18.08 19.50
N LYS A 64 -15.46 17.60 18.38
CA LYS A 64 -15.34 16.17 18.09
C LYS A 64 -14.52 15.34 19.08
N THR A 65 -13.48 15.93 19.67
CA THR A 65 -12.49 15.19 20.48
C THR A 65 -12.52 15.53 21.97
N GLY A 66 -13.27 16.55 22.38
CA GLY A 66 -13.21 17.10 23.74
C GLY A 66 -11.81 17.59 24.13
N ALA A 67 -10.92 17.83 23.15
CA ALA A 67 -9.51 18.13 23.39
C ALA A 67 -9.22 19.62 23.68
N TYR A 68 -10.25 20.48 23.62
CA TYR A 68 -10.10 21.93 23.73
C TYR A 68 -11.00 22.47 24.84
N GLU A 69 -10.44 23.37 25.66
CA GLU A 69 -11.15 24.14 26.67
C GLU A 69 -11.15 25.62 26.26
N GLU A 70 -12.28 26.29 26.46
CA GLU A 70 -12.41 27.72 26.20
C GLU A 70 -11.86 28.52 27.38
N LEU A 71 -10.91 29.41 27.11
CA LEU A 71 -10.31 30.28 28.12
C LEU A 71 -11.04 31.62 28.18
N SER A 72 -11.26 32.13 29.40
CA SER A 72 -11.92 33.42 29.62
C SER A 72 -11.07 34.64 29.26
N SER A 73 -9.75 34.47 29.11
CA SER A 73 -8.81 35.54 28.78
C SER A 73 -7.57 34.99 28.05
N SER A 74 -6.79 35.89 27.43
CA SER A 74 -5.58 35.52 26.68
C SER A 74 -4.47 35.05 27.63
N PRO A 75 -3.93 33.83 27.46
CA PRO A 75 -2.89 33.29 28.33
C PRO A 75 -1.47 33.75 27.95
N ILE A 76 -1.31 34.63 26.96
CA ILE A 76 0.01 34.99 26.39
C ILE A 76 0.98 35.47 27.47
N GLU A 77 0.57 36.45 28.29
CA GLU A 77 1.44 37.03 29.32
C GLU A 77 1.82 36.01 30.39
N GLU A 78 0.87 35.16 30.79
CA GLU A 78 1.11 34.10 31.77
C GLU A 78 2.09 33.05 31.24
N ILE A 79 1.87 32.57 30.01
CA ILE A 79 2.75 31.60 29.33
C ILE A 79 4.13 32.21 29.13
N LEU A 80 4.21 33.44 28.63
CA LEU A 80 5.46 34.13 28.41
C LEU A 80 6.25 34.27 29.72
N SER A 81 5.60 34.71 30.79
CA SER A 81 6.23 34.82 32.11
C SER A 81 6.79 33.49 32.59
N LYS A 82 6.02 32.40 32.47
CA LYS A 82 6.46 31.04 32.82
C LYS A 82 7.67 30.60 31.99
N VAL A 83 7.62 30.79 30.67
CA VAL A 83 8.70 30.40 29.75
C VAL A 83 9.96 31.22 30.00
N THR A 84 9.85 32.54 30.13
CA THR A 84 10.98 33.42 30.42
C THR A 84 11.63 33.08 31.76
N ARG A 85 10.83 32.82 32.81
CA ARG A 85 11.34 32.39 34.10
C ARG A 85 12.12 31.08 34.00
N LEU A 86 11.55 30.08 33.34
CA LEU A 86 12.21 28.78 33.16
C LEU A 86 13.52 28.89 32.36
N LEU A 87 13.54 29.71 31.31
CA LEU A 87 14.75 29.94 30.51
C LEU A 87 15.83 30.69 31.29
N ASN A 88 15.45 31.66 32.13
CA ASN A 88 16.39 32.35 33.03
C ASN A 88 17.00 31.38 34.05
N ASP A 89 16.17 30.53 34.68
CA ASP A 89 16.62 29.54 35.66
C ASP A 89 17.57 28.51 35.05
N LEU A 90 17.32 28.08 33.81
CA LEU A 90 18.20 27.20 33.06
C LEU A 90 19.51 27.89 32.66
N HIS A 91 19.46 29.16 32.29
CA HIS A 91 20.66 29.92 31.90
C HIS A 91 21.60 30.17 33.09
N ALA A 92 21.05 30.32 34.29
CA ALA A 92 21.82 30.54 35.52
C ALA A 92 22.56 29.28 36.01
N LYS A 93 22.15 28.07 35.59
CA LYS A 93 22.76 26.81 36.03
C LYS A 93 23.89 26.37 35.09
N PRO A 94 25.06 25.97 35.60
CA PRO A 94 26.16 25.49 34.76
C PRO A 94 25.76 24.23 33.98
N ASN A 95 26.21 24.13 32.72
CA ASN A 95 26.02 23.01 31.79
C ASN A 95 24.56 22.68 31.38
N GLN A 96 23.58 23.56 31.61
CA GLN A 96 22.20 23.32 31.16
C GLN A 96 21.94 23.87 29.76
N ILE A 97 22.20 25.15 29.52
CA ILE A 97 22.08 25.80 28.20
C ILE A 97 23.21 26.80 27.98
N SER A 98 23.76 26.83 26.76
CA SER A 98 24.79 27.81 26.39
C SER A 98 24.19 29.22 26.17
N PRO A 99 24.97 30.30 26.32
CA PRO A 99 24.50 31.66 26.06
C PRO A 99 23.95 31.88 24.64
N GLN A 100 24.51 31.18 23.65
CA GLN A 100 24.05 31.26 22.26
C GLN A 100 22.70 30.56 22.07
N GLN A 101 22.47 29.42 22.73
CA GLN A 101 21.18 28.73 22.70
C GLN A 101 20.11 29.58 23.38
N TYR A 102 20.40 30.13 24.57
CA TYR A 102 19.51 31.02 25.28
C TYR A 102 19.05 32.21 24.42
N LYS A 103 19.99 32.90 23.77
CA LYS A 103 19.69 34.04 22.89
C LYS A 103 18.81 33.67 21.69
N LYS A 104 18.87 32.42 21.21
CA LYS A 104 18.03 31.95 20.09
C LYS A 104 16.60 31.58 20.51
N ILE A 105 16.41 31.10 21.74
CA ILE A 105 15.13 30.54 22.19
C ILE A 105 14.33 31.49 23.10
N ILE A 106 14.96 32.52 23.68
CA ILE A 106 14.27 33.48 24.54
C ILE A 106 13.20 34.25 23.72
N PRO A 107 11.92 34.20 24.11
CA PRO A 107 10.85 34.87 23.38
C PRO A 107 10.91 36.38 23.58
N SER A 108 10.62 37.14 22.52
CA SER A 108 10.48 38.60 22.58
C SER A 108 9.02 39.00 22.79
N ARG A 109 8.77 39.91 23.74
CA ARG A 109 7.43 40.47 23.97
C ARG A 109 6.79 41.10 22.74
N LEU A 110 7.62 41.60 21.82
CA LEU A 110 7.17 42.32 20.63
C LEU A 110 6.77 41.38 19.48
N THR A 111 7.13 40.10 19.53
CA THR A 111 6.96 39.17 18.41
C THR A 111 6.20 37.89 18.78
N VAL A 112 5.80 37.73 20.04
CA VAL A 112 5.09 36.53 20.50
C VAL A 112 3.62 36.64 20.14
N GLU A 113 3.12 35.60 19.49
CA GLU A 113 1.71 35.46 19.10
C GLU A 113 1.20 34.08 19.50
N LEU A 114 -0.12 33.95 19.69
CA LEU A 114 -0.74 32.63 19.89
C LEU A 114 -0.73 31.84 18.58
N ALA A 115 -0.62 30.52 18.72
CA ALA A 115 -0.82 29.63 17.59
C ALA A 115 -2.25 29.79 17.04
N TYR A 116 -2.35 30.03 15.73
CA TYR A 116 -3.64 30.11 15.06
C TYR A 116 -4.10 28.72 14.62
N MET A 117 -5.37 28.38 14.83
CA MET A 117 -5.93 27.15 14.30
C MET A 117 -6.38 27.39 12.85
N TYR A 118 -5.61 26.87 11.90
CA TYR A 118 -5.79 27.20 10.48
C TYR A 118 -6.94 26.46 9.78
N TYR A 119 -7.51 25.41 10.41
CA TYR A 119 -8.56 24.52 9.86
C TYR A 119 -8.38 24.21 8.36
N ASN A 120 -7.13 23.97 7.94
CA ASN A 120 -6.86 23.75 6.53
C ASN A 120 -7.66 22.54 6.04
N PRO A 121 -8.41 22.69 4.93
CA PRO A 121 -9.25 21.63 4.41
C PRO A 121 -8.37 20.45 4.06
N LYS A 122 -8.77 19.28 4.55
CA LYS A 122 -8.07 18.05 4.24
C LYS A 122 -8.34 17.72 2.78
N ALA A 123 -7.28 17.67 1.96
CA ALA A 123 -7.45 17.18 0.60
C ALA A 123 -7.87 15.72 0.69
N HIS A 124 -9.16 15.43 0.49
CA HIS A 124 -9.62 14.05 0.39
C HIS A 124 -8.86 13.42 -0.77
N LYS A 125 -8.12 12.34 -0.47
CA LYS A 125 -7.34 11.64 -1.49
C LYS A 125 -8.28 11.27 -2.64
N LYS A 126 -8.03 11.86 -3.80
CA LYS A 126 -8.70 11.50 -5.04
C LYS A 126 -7.78 10.54 -5.79
N VAL A 127 -8.33 9.44 -6.25
CA VAL A 127 -7.63 8.51 -7.15
C VAL A 127 -8.23 8.73 -8.53
N GLN A 128 -7.42 9.23 -9.47
CA GLN A 128 -7.87 9.58 -10.83
C GLN A 128 -9.13 10.49 -10.85
N GLY A 129 -9.19 11.45 -9.93
CA GLY A 129 -10.32 12.38 -9.83
C GLY A 129 -11.51 11.89 -8.99
N ILE A 130 -11.54 10.60 -8.62
CA ILE A 130 -12.63 10.01 -7.82
C ILE A 130 -12.28 10.11 -6.32
N PRO A 131 -13.17 10.66 -5.47
CA PRO A 131 -12.97 10.64 -4.01
C PRO A 131 -12.87 9.21 -3.48
N ILE A 132 -11.91 8.95 -2.59
CA ILE A 132 -11.73 7.62 -2.00
C ILE A 132 -12.98 7.11 -1.26
N GLY A 133 -13.80 8.00 -0.69
CA GLY A 133 -15.07 7.64 -0.05
C GLY A 133 -16.05 6.97 -1.02
N ILE A 134 -16.12 7.45 -2.27
CA ILE A 134 -16.98 6.85 -3.30
C ILE A 134 -16.45 5.47 -3.68
N ILE A 135 -15.13 5.32 -3.82
CA ILE A 135 -14.50 4.03 -4.12
C ILE A 135 -14.82 3.01 -3.02
N LEU A 136 -14.77 3.42 -1.75
CA LEU A 136 -15.11 2.55 -0.62
C LEU A 136 -16.60 2.17 -0.61
N GLN A 137 -17.50 3.10 -0.95
CA GLN A 137 -18.94 2.79 -1.07
C GLN A 137 -19.23 1.80 -2.18
N LEU A 138 -18.60 1.97 -3.35
CA LEU A 138 -18.73 1.04 -4.47
C LEU A 138 -18.15 -0.34 -4.11
N ALA A 139 -17.00 -0.37 -3.43
CA ALA A 139 -16.40 -1.61 -2.95
C ALA A 139 -17.32 -2.37 -1.99
N ASP A 140 -17.92 -1.67 -1.03
CA ASP A 140 -18.85 -2.24 -0.06
C ASP A 140 -20.09 -2.83 -0.72
N LEU A 141 -20.66 -2.12 -1.70
CA LEU A 141 -21.80 -2.60 -2.48
C LEU A 141 -21.46 -3.85 -3.30
N VAL A 142 -20.31 -3.85 -3.99
CA VAL A 142 -19.85 -5.01 -4.77
C VAL A 142 -19.62 -6.23 -3.89
N LEU A 143 -19.18 -6.07 -2.64
CA LEU A 143 -18.97 -7.19 -1.72
C LEU A 143 -20.27 -7.70 -1.09
N LYS A 144 -21.24 -6.83 -0.81
CA LYS A 144 -22.49 -7.19 -0.14
C LYS A 144 -23.57 -7.74 -1.06
N GLU A 145 -23.59 -7.28 -2.31
CA GLU A 145 -24.63 -7.64 -3.28
C GLU A 145 -24.24 -8.81 -4.19
N ILE A 146 -23.27 -9.63 -3.77
CA ILE A 146 -22.88 -10.84 -4.51
C ILE A 146 -23.95 -11.90 -4.31
N ALA A 147 -24.66 -12.22 -5.39
CA ALA A 147 -25.63 -13.29 -5.44
C ALA A 147 -25.34 -14.25 -6.60
N PHE A 148 -25.66 -15.52 -6.41
CA PHE A 148 -25.53 -16.56 -7.44
C PHE A 148 -26.71 -17.53 -7.37
N VAL A 149 -26.92 -18.25 -8.46
CA VAL A 149 -27.97 -19.26 -8.61
C VAL A 149 -27.30 -20.63 -8.61
N ASP A 150 -27.81 -21.54 -7.80
CA ASP A 150 -27.46 -22.96 -7.86
C ASP A 150 -28.77 -23.77 -7.95
N GLY A 151 -28.95 -24.46 -9.08
CA GLY A 151 -30.23 -25.04 -9.48
C GLY A 151 -31.35 -23.99 -9.57
N ASN A 152 -32.42 -24.17 -8.77
CA ASN A 152 -33.57 -23.26 -8.70
C ASN A 152 -33.57 -22.38 -7.44
N LYS A 153 -32.41 -22.19 -6.79
CA LYS A 153 -32.30 -21.42 -5.54
C LYS A 153 -31.33 -20.25 -5.71
N PHE A 154 -31.62 -19.17 -5.01
CA PHE A 154 -30.80 -17.96 -4.97
C PHE A 154 -30.00 -17.92 -3.67
N TYR A 155 -28.72 -17.63 -3.77
CA TYR A 155 -27.79 -17.53 -2.65
C TYR A 155 -27.10 -16.18 -2.67
N ARG A 156 -26.87 -15.60 -1.48
CA ARG A 156 -26.03 -14.41 -1.29
C ARG A 156 -24.74 -14.83 -0.60
N GLN A 157 -23.61 -14.38 -1.11
CA GLN A 157 -22.32 -14.63 -0.50
C GLN A 157 -22.14 -13.73 0.73
N ILE A 158 -21.95 -14.31 1.91
CA ILE A 158 -21.79 -13.59 3.17
C ILE A 158 -20.31 -13.36 3.50
N ILE A 159 -19.44 -14.31 3.12
CA ILE A 159 -18.00 -14.29 3.40
C ILE A 159 -17.22 -14.50 2.10
N GLY A 160 -16.18 -13.70 1.92
CA GLY A 160 -15.36 -13.68 0.71
C GLY A 160 -15.96 -12.77 -0.37
N GLY A 161 -15.48 -12.91 -1.60
CA GLY A 161 -16.10 -12.27 -2.75
C GLY A 161 -16.24 -13.22 -3.93
N ALA A 162 -16.77 -12.69 -5.02
CA ALA A 162 -17.14 -13.46 -6.19
C ALA A 162 -15.90 -14.04 -6.88
N MET A 163 -15.88 -15.36 -7.04
CA MET A 163 -14.83 -16.02 -7.83
C MET A 163 -14.88 -15.52 -9.27
N GLY A 164 -13.71 -15.22 -9.85
CA GLY A 164 -13.59 -14.69 -11.21
C GLY A 164 -13.73 -13.16 -11.32
N SER A 165 -14.10 -12.46 -10.24
CA SER A 165 -14.10 -10.98 -10.24
C SER A 165 -12.67 -10.44 -10.12
N PRO A 166 -12.16 -9.64 -11.09
CA PRO A 166 -10.84 -9.02 -10.98
C PRO A 166 -10.72 -8.08 -9.77
N PHE A 167 -11.84 -7.45 -9.38
CA PHE A 167 -11.90 -6.57 -8.22
C PHE A 167 -11.75 -7.35 -6.92
N THR A 168 -12.48 -8.47 -6.79
CA THR A 168 -12.37 -9.35 -5.61
C THR A 168 -10.96 -9.92 -5.47
N LEU A 169 -10.32 -10.33 -6.58
CA LEU A 169 -8.93 -10.81 -6.56
C LEU A 169 -7.96 -9.73 -6.04
N THR A 170 -8.18 -8.47 -6.43
CA THR A 170 -7.37 -7.34 -5.94
C THR A 170 -7.55 -7.14 -4.44
N LEU A 171 -8.78 -7.17 -3.95
CA LEU A 171 -9.08 -7.07 -2.52
C LEU A 171 -8.52 -8.24 -1.72
N ALA A 172 -8.62 -9.46 -2.24
CA ALA A 172 -8.03 -10.65 -1.63
C ALA A 172 -6.51 -10.51 -1.48
N ASN A 173 -5.82 -10.01 -2.51
CA ASN A 173 -4.39 -9.74 -2.43
C ASN A 173 -4.02 -8.69 -1.37
N ILE A 174 -4.81 -7.62 -1.25
CA ILE A 174 -4.61 -6.58 -0.21
C ILE A 174 -4.82 -7.17 1.18
N PHE A 175 -5.89 -7.96 1.35
CA PHE A 175 -6.19 -8.62 2.60
C PHE A 175 -5.06 -9.58 3.00
N MET A 176 -4.64 -10.46 2.09
CA MET A 176 -3.59 -11.44 2.32
C MET A 176 -2.25 -10.76 2.63
N TRP A 177 -1.89 -9.69 1.92
CA TRP A 177 -0.69 -8.91 2.25
C TRP A 177 -0.70 -8.39 3.69
N LYS A 178 -1.84 -7.86 4.16
CA LYS A 178 -1.96 -7.37 5.54
C LYS A 178 -1.87 -8.53 6.53
N TRP A 179 -2.57 -9.62 6.26
CA TRP A 179 -2.54 -10.82 7.10
C TRP A 179 -1.12 -11.41 7.20
N GLU A 180 -0.41 -11.56 6.09
CA GLU A 180 0.97 -12.06 6.03
C GLU A 180 1.93 -11.18 6.81
N LYS A 181 1.78 -9.85 6.69
CA LYS A 181 2.61 -8.89 7.40
C LYS A 181 2.53 -9.08 8.92
N ASP A 182 1.33 -9.31 9.42
CA ASP A 182 1.08 -9.43 10.85
C ASP A 182 1.35 -10.86 11.38
N ALA A 183 1.03 -11.89 10.58
CA ALA A 183 1.13 -13.29 10.99
C ALA A 183 2.49 -13.93 10.70
N ILE A 184 3.12 -13.62 9.55
CA ILE A 184 4.25 -14.38 8.99
C ILE A 184 5.53 -13.54 8.91
N CYS A 185 5.48 -12.28 8.45
CA CYS A 185 6.69 -11.50 8.14
C CYS A 185 7.64 -11.31 9.34
N GLY A 186 7.13 -11.33 10.58
CA GLY A 186 7.98 -11.26 11.77
C GLY A 186 8.79 -12.52 12.06
N ALA A 187 8.46 -13.64 11.41
CA ALA A 187 9.12 -14.93 11.61
C ALA A 187 10.14 -15.28 10.52
N ILE A 188 10.05 -14.66 9.34
CA ILE A 188 10.91 -14.95 8.19
C ILE A 188 12.21 -14.14 8.31
N GLY A 189 13.34 -14.84 8.25
CA GLY A 189 14.67 -14.24 8.31
C GLY A 189 15.08 -13.55 7.00
N PRO A 190 16.12 -12.69 7.03
CA PRO A 190 16.58 -11.96 5.84
C PRO A 190 17.22 -12.83 4.75
N HIS A 191 17.60 -14.08 5.07
CA HIS A 191 18.24 -15.02 4.14
C HIS A 191 17.26 -16.10 3.64
N GLU A 192 15.97 -15.87 3.81
CA GLU A 192 14.91 -16.80 3.44
C GLU A 192 14.16 -16.27 2.22
N ILE A 193 13.88 -17.17 1.28
CA ILE A 193 13.02 -16.89 0.14
C ILE A 193 11.59 -16.98 0.64
N TYR A 194 10.77 -15.98 0.31
CA TYR A 194 9.32 -16.00 0.49
C TYR A 194 8.65 -15.55 -0.80
N GLY A 195 7.69 -16.33 -1.27
CA GLY A 195 6.88 -16.04 -2.44
C GLY A 195 5.45 -16.50 -2.23
N ARG A 196 4.50 -15.67 -2.68
CA ARG A 196 3.09 -16.03 -2.73
C ARG A 196 2.57 -15.88 -4.16
N TYR A 197 1.83 -16.88 -4.61
CA TYR A 197 1.05 -16.85 -5.84
C TYR A 197 -0.42 -17.08 -5.51
N ILE A 198 -1.20 -16.00 -5.44
CA ILE A 198 -2.61 -16.01 -5.04
C ILE A 198 -2.77 -16.70 -3.68
N ASP A 199 -3.18 -17.97 -3.65
CA ASP A 199 -3.43 -18.74 -2.43
C ASP A 199 -2.22 -19.63 -2.04
N ASP A 200 -1.30 -19.88 -2.97
CA ASP A 200 -0.13 -20.74 -2.74
C ASP A 200 1.04 -19.93 -2.17
N ILE A 201 1.61 -20.40 -1.05
CA ILE A 201 2.76 -19.79 -0.40
C ILE A 201 3.94 -20.76 -0.44
N PHE A 202 5.11 -20.25 -0.81
CA PHE A 202 6.38 -20.95 -0.73
C PHE A 202 7.37 -20.13 0.07
N PHE A 203 8.05 -20.77 1.01
CA PHE A 203 9.20 -20.16 1.66
C PHE A 203 10.24 -21.18 2.10
N THR A 204 11.48 -20.73 2.18
CA THR A 204 12.59 -21.51 2.75
C THR A 204 12.80 -21.11 4.18
N PHE A 205 13.24 -22.04 5.03
CA PHE A 205 13.51 -21.74 6.43
C PHE A 205 14.78 -22.46 6.88
N ASN A 206 15.70 -21.73 7.52
CA ASN A 206 16.99 -22.28 7.93
C ASN A 206 17.00 -22.76 9.40
N ASP A 207 16.01 -22.32 10.17
CA ASP A 207 15.84 -22.66 11.58
C ASP A 207 15.22 -24.07 11.75
N PRO A 208 15.27 -24.65 12.96
CA PRO A 208 14.73 -25.99 13.23
C PRO A 208 13.24 -26.11 12.90
N LYS A 209 12.83 -27.29 12.42
CA LYS A 209 11.44 -27.61 12.03
C LYS A 209 10.38 -27.21 13.08
N ALA A 210 10.70 -27.35 14.37
CA ALA A 210 9.81 -26.99 15.47
C ALA A 210 9.40 -25.50 15.46
N LYS A 211 10.28 -24.58 15.04
CA LYS A 211 9.94 -23.16 14.90
C LYS A 211 8.93 -22.95 13.77
N ILE A 212 9.10 -23.64 12.63
CA ILE A 212 8.17 -23.54 11.48
C ILE A 212 6.77 -23.98 11.90
N GLU A 213 6.68 -25.12 12.59
CA GLU A 213 5.40 -25.64 13.07
C GLU A 213 4.73 -24.66 14.06
N ALA A 214 5.51 -23.99 14.91
CA ALA A 214 5.01 -22.95 15.80
C ALA A 214 4.51 -21.71 15.02
N VAL A 215 5.21 -21.29 13.98
CA VAL A 215 4.79 -20.19 13.10
C VAL A 215 3.49 -20.52 12.39
N ILE A 216 3.35 -21.72 11.82
CA ILE A 216 2.12 -22.18 11.17
C ILE A 216 0.96 -22.21 12.17
N LYS A 217 1.20 -22.73 13.38
CA LYS A 217 0.18 -22.76 14.43
C LYS A 217 -0.28 -21.35 14.83
N LYS A 218 0.65 -20.40 14.95
CA LYS A 218 0.34 -18.99 15.21
C LYS A 218 -0.46 -18.36 14.06
N ALA A 219 -0.07 -18.62 12.82
CA ALA A 219 -0.75 -18.11 11.64
C ALA A 219 -2.19 -18.64 11.54
N ASN A 220 -2.39 -19.94 11.78
CA ASN A 220 -3.72 -20.57 11.80
C ASN A 220 -4.61 -20.07 12.95
N ALA A 221 -4.03 -19.60 14.05
CA ALA A 221 -4.77 -18.98 15.15
C ALA A 221 -5.15 -17.52 14.87
N PHE A 222 -4.55 -16.87 13.86
CA PHE A 222 -4.73 -15.44 13.62
C PHE A 222 -6.10 -15.10 13.02
N HIS A 223 -6.66 -15.96 12.18
CA HIS A 223 -7.95 -15.70 11.55
C HIS A 223 -8.79 -16.98 11.40
N PRO A 224 -10.06 -17.00 11.85
CA PRO A 224 -10.86 -18.23 11.90
C PRO A 224 -11.17 -18.82 10.51
N ASN A 225 -11.22 -17.98 9.48
CA ASN A 225 -11.56 -18.41 8.12
C ASN A 225 -10.32 -18.67 7.24
N ILE A 226 -9.10 -18.62 7.78
CA ILE A 226 -7.87 -18.89 7.04
C ILE A 226 -7.13 -20.03 7.69
N LYS A 227 -6.85 -21.07 6.90
CA LYS A 227 -6.14 -22.26 7.35
C LYS A 227 -5.00 -22.54 6.37
N LEU A 228 -3.78 -22.48 6.88
CA LEU A 228 -2.58 -22.92 6.20
C LEU A 228 -2.39 -24.42 6.39
N GLU A 229 -2.28 -25.13 5.27
CA GLU A 229 -1.86 -26.52 5.21
C GLU A 229 -0.44 -26.55 4.63
N ALA A 230 0.53 -27.00 5.44
CA ALA A 230 1.95 -26.89 5.10
C ALA A 230 2.58 -28.26 4.86
N ASN A 231 3.26 -28.40 3.72
CA ASN A 231 4.11 -29.55 3.41
C ASN A 231 5.57 -29.18 3.69
N ILE A 232 6.11 -29.64 4.83
CA ILE A 232 7.48 -29.35 5.25
C ILE A 232 8.40 -30.51 4.89
N GLY A 233 9.40 -30.26 4.05
CA GLY A 233 10.39 -31.26 3.67
C GLY A 233 11.55 -30.69 2.88
N SER A 234 12.53 -31.54 2.59
CA SER A 234 13.63 -31.22 1.66
C SER A 234 13.20 -31.24 0.20
N CYS A 235 12.05 -31.87 -0.11
CA CYS A 235 11.48 -31.92 -1.44
C CYS A 235 10.01 -31.50 -1.35
N VAL A 236 9.64 -30.42 -2.05
CA VAL A 236 8.29 -29.83 -2.01
C VAL A 236 7.86 -29.42 -3.42
N SER A 237 6.58 -29.60 -3.73
CA SER A 237 5.98 -29.09 -4.96
C SER A 237 5.38 -27.69 -4.73
N PHE A 238 5.65 -26.76 -5.63
CA PHE A 238 5.03 -25.43 -5.67
C PHE A 238 4.60 -25.12 -7.10
N LEU A 239 3.30 -24.98 -7.34
CA LEU A 239 2.72 -24.89 -8.69
C LEU A 239 3.18 -26.06 -9.57
N ASP A 240 3.85 -25.77 -10.68
CA ASP A 240 4.40 -26.73 -11.63
C ASP A 240 5.88 -27.10 -11.35
N LEU A 241 6.44 -26.66 -10.21
CA LEU A 241 7.83 -26.89 -9.82
C LEU A 241 7.92 -27.95 -8.73
N LEU A 242 8.84 -28.90 -8.91
CA LEU A 242 9.34 -29.77 -7.86
C LEU A 242 10.69 -29.25 -7.40
N ILE A 243 10.75 -28.76 -6.17
CA ILE A 243 11.92 -28.10 -5.57
C ILE A 243 12.56 -29.07 -4.58
N ASN A 244 13.81 -29.43 -4.84
CA ASN A 244 14.61 -30.30 -3.99
C ASN A 244 15.81 -29.53 -3.43
N ASN A 245 15.86 -29.40 -2.11
CA ASN A 245 16.96 -28.81 -1.38
C ASN A 245 18.05 -29.86 -1.10
N LYS A 246 19.21 -29.67 -1.71
CA LYS A 246 20.43 -30.44 -1.43
C LYS A 246 21.43 -29.54 -0.73
N ASN A 247 21.51 -29.66 0.60
CA ASN A 247 22.48 -28.96 1.45
C ASN A 247 22.51 -27.42 1.23
N GLY A 248 21.34 -26.80 1.08
CA GLY A 248 21.20 -25.35 0.89
C GLY A 248 21.15 -24.91 -0.58
N VAL A 249 21.36 -25.82 -1.53
CA VAL A 249 21.20 -25.54 -2.96
C VAL A 249 19.86 -26.10 -3.45
N LEU A 250 19.02 -25.23 -4.00
CA LEU A 250 17.72 -25.61 -4.54
C LEU A 250 17.87 -26.08 -5.99
N PHE A 251 17.44 -27.31 -6.25
CA PHE A 251 17.28 -27.87 -7.58
C PHE A 251 15.82 -27.95 -7.94
N THR A 252 15.46 -27.47 -9.12
CA THR A 252 14.11 -27.45 -9.65
C THR A 252 13.96 -28.43 -10.80
N SER A 253 12.77 -29.01 -10.89
CA SER A 253 12.33 -29.89 -11.98
C SER A 253 10.83 -29.68 -12.22
N VAL A 254 10.31 -30.19 -13.33
CA VAL A 254 8.87 -30.13 -13.61
C VAL A 254 8.13 -31.08 -12.65
N TYR A 255 7.14 -30.56 -11.95
CA TYR A 255 6.25 -31.38 -11.12
C TYR A 255 5.12 -31.97 -11.96
N HIS A 256 4.92 -33.28 -11.86
CA HIS A 256 3.79 -33.99 -12.45
C HIS A 256 2.92 -34.53 -11.32
N LYS A 257 1.65 -34.13 -11.29
CA LYS A 257 0.70 -34.63 -10.27
C LYS A 257 0.50 -36.13 -10.49
N PRO A 258 0.61 -36.98 -9.44
CA PRO A 258 0.46 -38.43 -9.59
C PRO A 258 -0.87 -38.87 -10.20
N ALA A 259 -1.94 -38.09 -9.98
CA ALA A 259 -3.28 -38.35 -10.48
C ALA A 259 -3.59 -37.66 -11.83
N ALA A 260 -2.65 -36.88 -12.39
CA ALA A 260 -2.86 -36.27 -13.69
C ALA A 260 -2.56 -37.31 -14.77
N GLU A 261 -3.61 -37.83 -15.41
CA GLU A 261 -3.43 -38.51 -16.69
C GLU A 261 -2.86 -37.50 -17.69
N PRO A 262 -1.84 -37.88 -18.49
CA PRO A 262 -1.32 -37.03 -19.54
C PRO A 262 -2.31 -36.98 -20.71
N CYS A 263 -3.44 -36.29 -20.52
CA CYS A 263 -4.37 -36.01 -21.60
C CYS A 263 -3.80 -34.88 -22.45
N VAL A 264 -3.06 -35.25 -23.48
CA VAL A 264 -2.70 -34.33 -24.55
C VAL A 264 -3.76 -34.45 -25.65
N VAL A 265 -3.94 -33.39 -26.44
CA VAL A 265 -4.83 -33.43 -27.60
C VAL A 265 -4.30 -34.47 -28.61
N PRO A 266 -5.08 -35.50 -29.02
CA PRO A 266 -4.63 -36.53 -29.96
C PRO A 266 -4.27 -35.91 -31.33
N PHE A 267 -3.21 -36.40 -31.99
CA PHE A 267 -2.77 -35.79 -33.25
C PHE A 267 -3.80 -35.89 -34.39
N ILE A 268 -4.66 -36.92 -34.32
CA ILE A 268 -5.75 -37.16 -35.27
C ILE A 268 -6.97 -36.24 -35.10
N SER A 269 -6.98 -35.40 -34.07
CA SER A 269 -8.10 -34.47 -33.82
C SER A 269 -8.13 -33.32 -34.83
N ASP A 270 -9.31 -32.74 -35.06
CA ASP A 270 -9.55 -31.65 -36.02
C ASP A 270 -9.11 -30.27 -35.48
N HIS A 271 -7.92 -30.21 -34.87
CA HIS A 271 -7.33 -28.98 -34.41
C HIS A 271 -6.30 -28.45 -35.42
N PRO A 272 -6.15 -27.12 -35.56
CA PRO A 272 -5.14 -26.53 -36.43
C PRO A 272 -3.71 -27.01 -36.09
N ARG A 273 -2.86 -27.21 -37.11
CA ARG A 273 -1.48 -27.70 -36.93
C ARG A 273 -0.64 -26.91 -35.91
N HIS A 274 -0.88 -25.60 -35.80
CA HIS A 274 -0.19 -24.74 -34.85
C HIS A 274 -0.47 -25.12 -33.38
N VAL A 275 -1.65 -25.68 -33.07
CA VAL A 275 -1.99 -26.13 -31.72
C VAL A 275 -1.05 -27.24 -31.27
N PHE A 276 -0.81 -28.24 -32.13
CA PHE A 276 0.13 -29.33 -31.82
C PHE A 276 1.57 -28.84 -31.68
N SER A 277 2.01 -27.95 -32.58
CA SER A 277 3.35 -27.33 -32.45
C SER A 277 3.48 -26.56 -31.13
N ASN A 278 2.45 -25.82 -30.74
CA ASN A 278 2.44 -25.05 -29.49
C ASN A 278 2.47 -25.94 -28.25
N ILE A 279 1.77 -27.08 -28.25
CA ILE A 279 1.82 -28.05 -27.14
C ILE A 279 3.26 -28.53 -26.92
N ILE A 280 3.94 -28.95 -27.99
CA ILE A 280 5.33 -29.42 -27.92
C ILE A 280 6.27 -28.29 -27.47
N GLN A 281 6.14 -27.11 -28.08
CA GLN A 281 6.96 -25.95 -27.75
C GLN A 281 6.75 -25.52 -26.29
N ALA A 282 5.50 -25.42 -25.82
CA ALA A 282 5.19 -25.04 -24.45
C ALA A 282 5.75 -26.06 -23.44
N ALA A 283 5.60 -27.36 -23.70
CA ALA A 283 6.14 -28.41 -22.84
C ALA A 283 7.67 -28.37 -22.76
N LEU A 284 8.35 -28.21 -23.90
CA LEU A 284 9.81 -28.10 -23.93
C LEU A 284 10.31 -26.79 -23.30
N LEU A 285 9.66 -25.66 -23.56
CA LEU A 285 9.99 -24.38 -22.94
C LEU A 285 9.82 -24.45 -21.42
N ARG A 286 8.75 -25.10 -20.95
CA ARG A 286 8.53 -25.37 -19.52
C ARG A 286 9.65 -26.23 -18.95
N ALA A 287 10.01 -27.32 -19.62
CA ALA A 287 11.11 -28.18 -19.21
C ALA A 287 12.44 -27.44 -19.12
N VAL A 288 12.77 -26.59 -20.10
CA VAL A 288 13.99 -25.76 -20.09
C VAL A 288 13.97 -24.76 -18.94
N ARG A 289 12.85 -24.07 -18.71
CA ARG A 289 12.73 -23.05 -17.66
C ARG A 289 12.81 -23.63 -16.25
N TYR A 290 12.26 -24.83 -16.05
CA TYR A 290 12.09 -25.41 -14.72
C TYR A 290 13.21 -26.37 -14.33
N SER A 291 14.01 -26.86 -15.27
CA SER A 291 15.10 -27.80 -14.97
C SER A 291 16.38 -27.04 -14.60
N SER A 292 16.92 -27.28 -13.40
CA SER A 292 18.19 -26.64 -13.01
C SER A 292 19.42 -27.22 -13.68
N THR A 293 19.37 -28.46 -14.17
CA THR A 293 20.50 -29.13 -14.84
C THR A 293 20.09 -29.75 -16.16
N LEU A 294 21.07 -29.94 -17.05
CA LEU A 294 20.86 -30.57 -18.34
C LEU A 294 20.32 -32.00 -18.20
N ASP A 295 20.81 -32.76 -17.22
CA ASP A 295 20.35 -34.13 -16.97
C ASP A 295 18.86 -34.19 -16.57
N ILE A 296 18.40 -33.22 -15.76
CA ILE A 296 16.99 -33.11 -15.37
C ILE A 296 16.15 -32.76 -16.61
N PHE A 297 16.63 -31.82 -17.42
CA PHE A 297 15.97 -31.45 -18.67
C PHE A 297 15.88 -32.63 -19.64
N GLU A 298 16.93 -33.43 -19.79
CA GLU A 298 16.91 -34.60 -20.66
C GLU A 298 15.91 -35.66 -20.21
N LYS A 299 15.81 -35.90 -18.89
CA LYS A 299 14.80 -36.81 -18.32
C LYS A 299 13.38 -36.30 -18.59
N GLU A 300 13.14 -35.01 -18.42
CA GLU A 300 11.84 -34.41 -18.71
C GLU A 300 11.53 -34.46 -20.22
N ARG A 301 12.51 -34.15 -21.07
CA ARG A 301 12.38 -34.26 -22.54
C ARG A 301 12.03 -35.69 -22.97
N ARG A 302 12.64 -36.71 -22.36
CA ARG A 302 12.29 -38.12 -22.62
C ARG A 302 10.84 -38.42 -22.18
N SER A 303 10.42 -37.90 -21.04
CA SER A 303 9.05 -38.06 -20.53
C SER A 303 8.03 -37.40 -21.46
N ILE A 304 8.29 -36.16 -21.90
CA ILE A 304 7.46 -35.45 -22.90
C ILE A 304 7.39 -36.24 -24.21
N ARG A 305 8.52 -36.80 -24.69
CA ARG A 305 8.53 -37.62 -25.90
C ARG A 305 7.66 -38.86 -25.74
N LEU A 306 7.78 -39.57 -24.61
CA LEU A 306 6.94 -40.75 -24.34
C LEU A 306 5.47 -40.37 -24.29
N MET A 307 5.13 -39.31 -23.56
CA MET A 307 3.78 -38.76 -23.48
C MET A 307 3.17 -38.52 -24.87
N LEU A 308 3.91 -37.88 -25.78
CA LEU A 308 3.44 -37.61 -27.14
C LEU A 308 3.27 -38.88 -27.97
N LEU A 309 4.15 -39.87 -27.81
CA LEU A 309 4.06 -41.15 -28.52
C LEU A 309 2.87 -42.01 -28.05
N TYR A 310 2.55 -41.96 -26.76
CA TYR A 310 1.38 -42.68 -26.21
C TYR A 310 0.05 -42.09 -26.65
N ASN A 311 0.04 -40.84 -27.10
CA ASN A 311 -1.19 -40.10 -27.40
C ASN A 311 -1.73 -40.29 -28.83
N GLY A 312 -1.06 -41.11 -29.66
CA GLY A 312 -1.43 -41.39 -31.04
C GLY A 312 -0.86 -40.39 -32.04
#